data_AF-A0AAV7DLB2-F1
#
_entry.id   AF-A0AAV7DLB2-F1
#
_cell.length_a   1.000
_cell.length_b   1.000
_cell.length_c   1.000
_cell.angle_alpha   90.00
_cell.angle_beta   90.00
_cell.angle_gamma   90.00
#
_symmetry.space_group_name_H-M   'P 1'
#
loop_
_entity.id
_entity.type
_entity.pdbx_description
1 polymer ?
#
loop_
_entity_poly.entity_id
_entity_poly.type
_entity_poly.pdbx_seq_one_letter_code
_entity_poly.pdbx_strand_id
1 'polypeptide(L)'
;MDLSDDNTRDNIILDESSLLMKEMPTLKFGWRNSLKEITDSLSCSISSELETVTTSILQRESPDLFPTGRFQVDLAHISHTYEYYGSTLEKQRPKKVAQFCFDIMEEFDGLFPLALACTSDSLQNIRNCFVDVFSKAAFSILAKLEEWSSLVPDKAPVKAYLVVLSSAAHVLYHASHYNEQLSKRPLFLAVIKRYQEFISDLQIQVTNYCVNVCATSLFLDAESHHWDDNKAFYEGERCSFSIQMWHYFCSGLRHDLWTIVPPIHGHKVFSEVLEQTLALLTFRYSQVHPNYKRAAQIRIDVLAILCCVENFLWSVCTSVQELLTITHNPNNPIFKIHNLCNSLLTTMIVLSAPLDYLTQTMKKTLAEFHSDPSEAASEDFLFWLTFINPDLFPSLSK
;
A
#
# COMPACT_ATOMS: atom_id res chain seq x y z
N MET A 1 6.84 -65.10 10.96
CA MET A 1 7.00 -66.57 11.12
C MET A 1 8.46 -66.82 11.40
N ASP A 2 9.00 -66.32 12.52
CA ASP A 2 8.67 -66.61 13.93
C ASP A 2 8.91 -68.06 14.31
N LEU A 3 9.80 -68.26 15.28
CA LEU A 3 9.51 -68.46 16.72
C LEU A 3 10.91 -68.47 17.42
N SER A 4 11.27 -67.51 18.30
CA SER A 4 10.88 -67.35 19.73
C SER A 4 11.28 -68.59 20.57
N ASP A 5 11.77 -68.58 21.81
CA ASP A 5 12.05 -67.66 22.93
C ASP A 5 13.06 -68.47 23.83
N ASP A 6 13.75 -68.01 24.89
CA ASP A 6 13.33 -67.18 26.02
C ASP A 6 14.57 -66.75 26.84
N ASN A 7 14.30 -65.84 27.78
CA ASN A 7 15.07 -64.74 28.31
C ASN A 7 15.46 -64.95 29.79
N THR A 8 16.52 -64.30 30.29
CA THR A 8 16.69 -63.69 31.65
C THR A 8 18.16 -63.21 31.84
N ARG A 9 18.46 -61.90 31.84
CA ARG A 9 18.54 -60.93 32.97
C ARG A 9 19.54 -61.37 34.07
N ASP A 10 20.51 -60.61 34.59
CA ASP A 10 20.63 -59.15 34.83
C ASP A 10 22.10 -58.72 35.13
N ASN A 11 22.37 -57.45 34.80
CA ASN A 11 23.16 -56.41 35.49
C ASN A 11 24.72 -56.37 35.59
N ILE A 12 25.18 -55.32 34.93
CA ILE A 12 26.40 -54.49 35.01
C ILE A 12 26.68 -53.95 36.42
N ILE A 13 27.96 -53.93 36.83
CA ILE A 13 28.55 -52.82 37.63
C ILE A 13 29.96 -52.50 37.08
N LEU A 14 30.19 -51.20 36.92
CA LEU A 14 31.29 -50.49 36.26
C LEU A 14 32.67 -50.60 36.92
N ASP A 15 33.73 -50.44 36.11
CA ASP A 15 34.96 -49.76 36.54
C ASP A 15 35.44 -48.76 35.47
N GLU A 16 34.72 -47.65 35.37
CA GLU A 16 35.04 -46.47 34.54
C GLU A 16 36.04 -45.52 35.25
N SER A 17 37.03 -46.02 35.98
CA SER A 17 37.94 -45.17 36.77
C SER A 17 39.32 -44.92 36.13
N SER A 18 39.55 -45.31 34.86
CA SER A 18 40.91 -45.31 34.28
C SER A 18 41.11 -44.53 32.96
N LEU A 19 40.14 -43.75 32.49
CA LEU A 19 40.34 -42.79 31.41
C LEU A 19 40.10 -41.37 31.90
N LEU A 20 41.03 -40.89 32.72
CA LEU A 20 41.32 -39.47 32.88
C LEU A 20 41.55 -38.88 31.48
N MET A 21 40.48 -38.35 30.87
CA MET A 21 40.59 -37.38 29.80
C MET A 21 41.41 -36.23 30.35
N LYS A 22 42.68 -36.21 29.97
CA LYS A 22 43.58 -35.07 30.07
C LYS A 22 42.79 -33.86 29.59
N GLU A 23 42.40 -32.98 30.51
CA GLU A 23 41.70 -31.74 30.17
C GLU A 23 42.46 -31.09 29.02
N MET A 24 41.81 -30.98 27.86
CA MET A 24 42.38 -30.22 26.77
C MET A 24 42.62 -28.80 27.31
N PRO A 25 43.84 -28.25 27.21
CA PRO A 25 44.10 -26.91 27.68
C PRO A 25 43.19 -25.97 26.89
N THR A 26 42.16 -25.46 27.56
CA THR A 26 41.32 -24.42 27.02
C THR A 26 42.25 -23.22 26.83
N LEU A 27 42.67 -22.98 25.58
CA LEU A 27 43.44 -21.81 25.21
C LEU A 27 42.58 -20.59 25.54
N LYS A 28 42.79 -20.02 26.74
CA LYS A 28 42.24 -18.72 27.15
C LYS A 28 42.99 -17.65 26.37
N PHE A 29 42.66 -17.52 25.09
CA PHE A 29 43.22 -16.45 24.29
C PHE A 29 42.74 -15.09 24.83
N GLY A 30 43.70 -14.22 25.15
CA GLY A 30 43.45 -12.88 25.68
C GLY A 30 42.82 -11.90 24.69
N TRP A 31 42.66 -12.28 23.41
CA TRP A 31 42.10 -11.38 22.38
C TRP A 31 40.71 -10.87 22.74
N ARG A 32 39.89 -11.65 23.46
CA ARG A 32 38.58 -11.20 23.95
C ARG A 32 38.68 -10.06 24.96
N ASN A 33 39.73 -10.06 25.77
CA ASN A 33 39.99 -8.98 26.74
C ASN A 33 40.58 -7.76 26.05
N SER A 34 41.47 -7.94 25.07
CA SER A 34 41.95 -6.83 24.22
C SER A 34 40.83 -6.20 23.40
N LEU A 35 39.85 -6.99 22.93
CA LEU A 35 38.66 -6.47 22.27
C LEU A 35 37.81 -5.62 23.21
N LYS A 36 37.64 -6.04 24.47
CA LYS A 36 36.93 -5.25 25.50
C LYS A 36 37.56 -3.87 25.72
N GLU A 37 38.89 -3.80 25.74
CA GLU A 37 39.62 -2.52 25.90
C GLU A 37 39.39 -1.56 24.72
N ILE A 38 39.08 -2.11 23.54
CA ILE A 38 38.86 -1.34 22.31
C ILE A 38 37.36 -1.08 22.06
N THR A 39 36.45 -1.88 22.64
CA THR A 39 35.00 -1.82 22.41
C THR A 39 34.44 -0.41 22.55
N ASP A 40 34.77 0.30 23.64
CA ASP A 40 34.20 1.63 23.89
C ASP A 40 34.74 2.66 22.90
N SER A 41 36.05 2.61 22.58
CA SER A 41 36.64 3.46 21.55
C SER A 41 36.04 3.18 20.18
N LEU A 42 35.87 1.91 19.83
CA LEU A 42 35.30 1.48 18.55
C LEU A 42 33.84 1.91 18.44
N SER A 43 33.06 1.75 19.51
CA SER A 43 31.68 2.20 19.57
C SER A 43 31.58 3.72 19.37
N CYS A 44 32.43 4.51 20.02
CA CYS A 44 32.46 5.96 19.84
C CYS A 44 32.86 6.36 18.43
N SER A 45 33.87 5.70 17.84
CA SER A 45 34.32 5.98 16.47
C SER A 45 33.26 5.64 15.43
N ILE A 46 32.62 4.46 15.54
CA ILE A 46 31.53 4.05 14.65
C ILE A 46 30.35 5.03 14.78
N SER A 47 29.99 5.41 16.01
CA SER A 47 28.92 6.39 16.25
C SER A 47 29.21 7.72 15.57
N SER A 48 30.41 8.27 15.78
CA SER A 48 30.80 9.56 15.25
C SER A 48 30.85 9.55 13.73
N GLU A 49 31.37 8.48 13.13
CA GLU A 49 31.45 8.35 11.67
C GLU A 49 30.05 8.28 11.06
N LEU A 50 29.17 7.42 11.57
CA LEU A 50 27.80 7.29 11.08
C LEU A 50 26.99 8.58 11.23
N GLU A 51 27.12 9.29 12.35
CA GLU A 51 26.47 10.59 12.54
C GLU A 51 27.01 11.63 11.54
N THR A 52 28.32 11.63 11.27
CA THR A 52 28.96 12.53 10.30
C THR A 52 28.52 12.21 8.87
N VAL A 53 28.51 10.94 8.48
CA VAL A 53 28.04 10.49 7.16
C VAL A 53 26.58 10.85 6.96
N THR A 54 25.71 10.52 7.93
CA THR A 54 24.27 10.85 7.89
C THR A 54 24.04 12.35 7.70
N THR A 55 24.72 13.18 8.50
CA THR A 55 24.57 14.64 8.42
C THR A 55 25.11 15.20 7.09
N SER A 56 26.23 14.66 6.59
CA SER A 56 26.79 15.07 5.30
C SER A 56 25.86 14.75 4.12
N ILE A 57 25.24 13.56 4.13
CA ILE A 57 24.30 13.14 3.08
C ILE A 57 23.03 14.00 3.14
N LEU A 58 22.47 14.25 4.33
CA LEU A 58 21.30 15.11 4.50
C LEU A 58 21.54 16.57 4.10
N GLN A 59 22.75 17.10 4.33
CA GLN A 59 23.13 18.44 3.91
C GLN A 59 23.33 18.56 2.40
N ARG A 60 23.84 17.49 1.75
CA ARG A 60 23.99 17.42 0.29
C ARG A 60 22.65 17.47 -0.43
N GLU A 61 21.60 16.92 0.18
CA GLU A 61 20.21 17.00 -0.30
C GLU A 61 19.42 18.14 0.36
N SER A 62 20.03 19.31 0.37
CA SER A 62 19.27 20.56 0.49
C SER A 62 18.40 20.71 -0.77
N PRO A 63 17.15 21.21 -0.67
CA PRO A 63 16.39 21.54 -1.85
C PRO A 63 17.13 22.67 -2.56
N ASP A 64 17.99 22.32 -3.51
CA ASP A 64 18.46 23.28 -4.49
C ASP A 64 17.22 23.74 -5.22
N LEU A 65 16.64 24.85 -4.74
CA LEU A 65 15.91 25.77 -5.59
C LEU A 65 16.93 26.17 -6.67
N PHE A 66 16.99 25.38 -7.74
CA PHE A 66 17.51 25.87 -9.00
C PHE A 66 16.84 27.23 -9.28
N PRO A 67 17.51 28.16 -9.97
CA PRO A 67 16.96 29.49 -10.27
C PRO A 67 15.59 29.49 -11.00
N THR A 68 15.09 28.31 -11.39
CA THR A 68 13.78 28.04 -12.01
C THR A 68 12.67 27.60 -11.04
N GLY A 69 12.94 27.41 -9.74
CA GLY A 69 11.92 27.12 -8.72
C GLY A 69 11.23 25.75 -8.83
N ARG A 70 11.86 24.75 -9.48
CA ARG A 70 11.29 23.39 -9.62
C ARG A 70 11.92 22.43 -8.62
N PHE A 71 11.08 21.80 -7.81
CA PHE A 71 11.45 20.71 -6.91
C PHE A 71 11.79 19.45 -7.74
N GLN A 72 13.05 19.04 -7.73
CA GLN A 72 13.52 17.79 -8.31
C GLN A 72 14.05 16.89 -7.20
N VAL A 73 13.61 15.63 -7.19
CA VAL A 73 14.08 14.61 -6.25
C VAL A 73 14.94 13.63 -7.02
N ASP A 74 16.17 13.42 -6.56
CA ASP A 74 17.01 12.35 -7.07
C ASP A 74 16.51 11.01 -6.52
N LEU A 75 16.31 10.05 -7.43
CA LEU A 75 15.65 8.79 -7.14
C LEU A 75 16.62 7.63 -7.29
N ALA A 76 16.76 6.86 -6.22
CA ALA A 76 17.42 5.56 -6.24
C ALA A 76 16.42 4.46 -6.63
N HIS A 77 16.85 3.53 -7.48
CA HIS A 77 16.09 2.32 -7.76
C HIS A 77 16.56 1.18 -6.85
N ILE A 78 15.65 0.51 -6.16
CA ILE A 78 16.02 -0.57 -5.24
C ILE A 78 16.18 -1.88 -6.05
N SER A 79 17.42 -2.27 -6.37
CA SER A 79 17.78 -3.47 -7.16
C SER A 79 17.48 -4.78 -6.43
N HIS A 80 17.00 -5.82 -7.16
CA HIS A 80 16.48 -7.09 -6.62
C HIS A 80 17.38 -7.87 -5.65
N THR A 81 18.68 -7.53 -5.57
CA THR A 81 19.76 -8.24 -4.87
C THR A 81 19.73 -8.19 -3.33
N TYR A 82 18.86 -7.39 -2.70
CA TYR A 82 18.76 -7.35 -1.23
C TYR A 82 17.94 -8.54 -0.70
N GLU A 83 18.64 -9.61 -0.31
CA GLU A 83 18.09 -10.84 0.31
C GLU A 83 17.51 -10.64 1.74
N TYR A 84 17.56 -9.41 2.27
CA TYR A 84 17.04 -9.05 3.61
C TYR A 84 15.52 -9.18 3.72
N TYR A 85 14.83 -9.25 2.58
CA TYR A 85 13.40 -9.46 2.48
C TYR A 85 13.15 -10.94 2.19
N GLY A 86 12.75 -11.71 3.21
CA GLY A 86 12.30 -13.09 3.00
C GLY A 86 11.14 -13.19 1.99
N SER A 87 10.78 -14.43 1.62
CA SER A 87 9.77 -14.75 0.59
C SER A 87 8.37 -14.14 0.78
N THR A 88 8.08 -13.55 1.95
CA THR A 88 6.78 -12.93 2.29
C THR A 88 6.65 -11.45 1.86
N LEU A 89 7.71 -10.79 1.35
CA LEU A 89 7.78 -9.32 1.34
C LEU A 89 7.84 -8.57 -0.02
N GLU A 90 7.58 -9.19 -1.17
CA GLU A 90 7.47 -8.44 -2.44
C GLU A 90 6.42 -7.30 -2.37
N LYS A 91 5.32 -7.53 -1.64
CA LYS A 91 4.24 -6.55 -1.46
C LYS A 91 4.63 -5.34 -0.60
N GLN A 92 5.70 -5.44 0.17
CA GLN A 92 6.19 -4.39 1.07
C GLN A 92 7.41 -3.68 0.49
N ARG A 93 7.98 -4.16 -0.61
CA ARG A 93 9.21 -3.58 -1.14
C ARG A 93 8.94 -2.27 -1.90
N PRO A 94 9.60 -1.15 -1.53
CA PRO A 94 9.57 0.06 -2.33
C PRO A 94 10.35 -0.13 -3.63
N LYS A 95 9.90 0.51 -4.72
CA LYS A 95 10.58 0.41 -6.03
C LYS A 95 11.57 1.54 -6.24
N LYS A 96 11.17 2.75 -5.83
CA LYS A 96 12.00 3.95 -5.91
C LYS A 96 11.93 4.70 -4.59
N VAL A 97 13.06 5.20 -4.14
CA VAL A 97 13.18 6.01 -2.92
C VAL A 97 14.05 7.23 -3.20
N ALA A 98 13.99 8.23 -2.32
CA ALA A 98 14.91 9.36 -2.38
C ALA A 98 16.36 8.87 -2.22
N GLN A 99 17.27 9.44 -3.01
CA GLN A 99 18.67 9.01 -3.03
C GLN A 99 19.33 9.12 -1.65
N PHE A 100 19.15 10.24 -0.94
CA PHE A 100 19.67 10.37 0.42
C PHE A 100 19.17 9.29 1.38
N CYS A 101 17.90 8.86 1.27
CA CYS A 101 17.38 7.78 2.11
C CYS A 101 18.05 6.45 1.79
N PHE A 102 18.27 6.17 0.50
CA PHE A 102 18.96 4.96 0.06
C PHE A 102 20.40 4.94 0.57
N ASP A 103 21.17 6.01 0.32
CA ASP A 103 22.57 6.12 0.72
C ASP A 103 22.74 5.92 2.23
N ILE A 104 21.87 6.52 3.06
CA ILE A 104 21.95 6.35 4.52
C ILE A 104 21.61 4.91 4.93
N MET A 105 20.57 4.30 4.35
CA MET A 105 20.21 2.91 4.70
C MET A 105 21.31 1.93 4.30
N GLU A 106 22.00 2.15 3.18
CA GLU A 106 23.12 1.31 2.73
C GLU A 106 24.28 1.28 3.74
N GLU A 107 24.63 2.42 4.32
CA GLU A 107 25.66 2.52 5.36
C GLU A 107 25.27 1.74 6.63
N PHE A 108 24.00 1.80 7.03
CA PHE A 108 23.51 1.02 8.17
C PHE A 108 23.46 -0.47 7.88
N ASP A 109 23.06 -0.87 6.66
CA ASP A 109 23.05 -2.27 6.22
C ASP A 109 24.46 -2.86 6.24
N GLY A 110 25.47 -2.09 5.84
CA GLY A 110 26.88 -2.50 5.87
C GLY A 110 27.39 -2.80 7.29
N LEU A 111 26.90 -2.06 8.29
CA LEU A 111 27.30 -2.22 9.70
C LEU A 111 26.39 -3.15 10.51
N PHE A 112 25.21 -3.50 9.98
CA PHE A 112 24.25 -4.35 10.66
C PHE A 112 24.79 -5.75 11.04
N PRO A 113 25.56 -6.47 10.20
CA PRO A 113 26.17 -7.75 10.58
C PRO A 113 27.07 -7.65 11.82
N LEU A 114 27.78 -6.52 11.99
CA LEU A 114 28.61 -6.28 13.16
C LEU A 114 27.74 -6.14 14.42
N ALA A 115 26.65 -5.39 14.34
CA ALA A 115 25.69 -5.23 15.44
C ALA A 115 25.04 -6.57 15.83
N LEU A 116 24.77 -7.44 14.85
CA LEU A 116 24.25 -8.79 15.07
C LEU A 116 25.27 -9.72 15.72
N ALA A 117 26.54 -9.66 15.32
CA ALA A 117 27.60 -10.50 15.89
C ALA A 117 27.91 -10.14 17.36
N CYS A 118 27.62 -8.90 17.78
CA CYS A 118 27.87 -8.39 19.12
C CYS A 118 26.80 -8.79 20.16
N THR A 119 26.55 -10.09 20.34
CA THR A 119 25.56 -10.62 21.30
C THR A 119 26.09 -10.84 22.71
N SER A 120 27.41 -10.93 22.90
CA SER A 120 28.02 -11.13 24.22
C SER A 120 27.90 -9.88 25.09
N ASP A 121 27.73 -10.03 26.41
CA ASP A 121 27.60 -8.93 27.39
C ASP A 121 28.68 -7.84 27.23
N SER A 122 29.90 -8.23 26.83
CA SER A 122 31.02 -7.32 26.66
C SER A 122 31.04 -6.49 25.37
N LEU A 123 30.19 -6.84 24.40
CA LEU A 123 30.06 -6.14 23.11
C LEU A 123 28.68 -5.49 22.96
N GLN A 124 27.85 -5.56 24.01
CA GLN A 124 26.52 -4.95 24.08
C GLN A 124 26.56 -3.43 23.78
N ASN A 125 27.66 -2.75 24.13
CA ASN A 125 27.86 -1.33 23.87
C ASN A 125 27.80 -1.00 22.37
N ILE A 126 28.45 -1.80 21.51
CA ILE A 126 28.42 -1.62 20.05
C ILE A 126 27.00 -1.79 19.52
N ARG A 127 26.27 -2.80 20.02
CA ARG A 127 24.88 -3.04 19.64
C ARG A 127 23.96 -1.89 20.05
N ASN A 128 24.10 -1.38 21.28
CA ASN A 128 23.32 -0.25 21.77
C ASN A 128 23.64 1.04 20.99
N CYS A 129 24.92 1.27 20.71
CA CYS A 129 25.36 2.39 19.88
C CYS A 129 24.75 2.35 18.47
N PHE A 130 24.75 1.19 17.80
CA PHE A 130 24.07 1.05 16.52
C PHE A 130 22.58 1.43 16.61
N VAL A 131 21.86 0.94 17.63
CA VAL A 131 20.45 1.27 17.84
C VAL A 131 20.24 2.78 18.06
N ASP A 132 21.08 3.40 18.90
CA ASP A 132 20.97 4.82 19.23
C ASP A 132 21.23 5.70 18.00
N VAL A 133 22.30 5.41 17.26
CA VAL A 133 22.71 6.16 16.07
C VAL A 133 21.71 5.99 14.93
N PHE A 134 21.25 4.76 14.68
CA PHE A 134 20.18 4.51 13.72
C PHE A 134 18.92 5.28 14.08
N SER A 135 18.52 5.26 15.36
CA SER A 135 17.30 5.94 15.79
C SER A 135 17.39 7.44 15.56
N LYS A 136 18.53 8.07 15.89
CA LYS A 136 18.80 9.49 15.59
C LYS A 136 18.78 9.78 14.09
N ALA A 137 19.41 8.95 13.28
CA ALA A 137 19.44 9.09 11.82
C ALA A 137 18.02 8.96 11.24
N ALA A 138 17.24 7.97 11.68
CA ALA A 138 15.86 7.78 11.26
C ALA A 138 14.96 8.97 11.61
N PHE A 139 15.11 9.59 12.79
CA PHE A 139 14.37 10.82 13.11
C PHE A 139 14.81 12.01 12.26
N SER A 140 16.10 12.10 11.91
CA SER A 140 16.61 13.16 11.04
C SER A 140 16.10 13.02 9.60
N ILE A 141 16.04 11.79 9.09
CA ILE A 141 15.41 11.46 7.81
C ILE A 141 13.92 11.82 7.85
N LEU A 142 13.21 11.45 8.94
CA LEU A 142 11.79 11.74 9.07
C LEU A 142 11.52 13.25 9.01
N ALA A 143 12.28 14.05 9.76
CA ALA A 143 12.12 15.51 9.74
C ALA A 143 12.32 16.09 8.33
N LYS A 144 13.25 15.52 7.55
CA LYS A 144 13.46 15.91 6.14
C LYS A 144 12.29 15.52 5.24
N LEU A 145 11.75 14.33 5.43
CA LEU A 145 10.57 13.84 4.71
C LEU A 145 9.30 14.65 5.04
N GLU A 146 9.14 15.07 6.30
CA GLU A 146 8.08 15.99 6.74
C GLU A 146 8.25 17.39 6.11
N GLU A 147 9.48 17.89 6.00
CA GLU A 147 9.75 19.14 5.26
C GLU A 147 9.30 19.01 3.81
N TRP A 148 9.69 17.92 3.12
CA TRP A 148 9.35 17.70 1.72
C TRP A 148 7.85 17.53 1.49
N SER A 149 7.14 16.84 2.38
CA SER A 149 5.68 16.69 2.26
C SER A 149 4.95 18.03 2.43
N SER A 150 5.47 18.94 3.25
CA SER A 150 4.89 20.28 3.45
C SER A 150 5.00 21.20 2.22
N LEU A 151 5.89 20.89 1.27
CA LEU A 151 6.07 21.67 0.04
C LEU A 151 5.05 21.34 -1.05
N VAL A 152 4.29 20.24 -0.90
CA VAL A 152 3.28 19.80 -1.86
C VAL A 152 1.90 20.33 -1.43
N PRO A 153 1.05 20.83 -2.35
CA PRO A 153 1.22 20.89 -3.80
C PRO A 153 1.84 22.19 -4.33
N ASP A 154 2.09 23.17 -3.46
CA ASP A 154 2.37 24.56 -3.89
C ASP A 154 3.71 24.71 -4.60
N LYS A 155 4.75 24.02 -4.11
CA LYS A 155 6.13 24.14 -4.58
C LYS A 155 6.67 22.86 -5.22
N ALA A 156 5.97 21.75 -5.05
CA ALA A 156 6.39 20.44 -5.51
C ALA A 156 5.23 19.64 -6.13
N PRO A 157 5.50 18.82 -7.17
CA PRO A 157 4.47 17.99 -7.79
C PRO A 157 4.02 16.86 -6.86
N VAL A 158 2.81 16.34 -7.08
CA VAL A 158 2.22 15.21 -6.33
C VAL A 158 3.12 13.98 -6.30
N LYS A 159 3.90 13.77 -7.35
CA LYS A 159 4.90 12.69 -7.42
C LYS A 159 5.88 12.74 -6.24
N ALA A 160 6.16 13.91 -5.69
CA ALA A 160 6.96 14.06 -4.48
C ALA A 160 6.32 13.36 -3.28
N TYR A 161 5.00 13.46 -3.07
CA TYR A 161 4.32 12.71 -2.00
C TYR A 161 4.54 11.20 -2.13
N LEU A 162 4.49 10.67 -3.36
CA LEU A 162 4.71 9.24 -3.59
C LEU A 162 6.13 8.81 -3.26
N VAL A 163 7.12 9.65 -3.57
CA VAL A 163 8.53 9.40 -3.24
C VAL A 163 8.74 9.48 -1.72
N VAL A 164 8.16 10.47 -1.05
CA VAL A 164 8.21 10.59 0.42
C VAL A 164 7.58 9.36 1.07
N LEU A 165 6.41 8.92 0.59
CA LEU A 165 5.73 7.73 1.09
C LEU A 165 6.57 6.46 0.92
N SER A 166 7.15 6.28 -0.25
CA SER A 166 8.02 5.15 -0.55
C SER A 166 9.28 5.14 0.33
N SER A 167 9.90 6.31 0.52
CA SER A 167 11.12 6.48 1.33
C SER A 167 10.84 6.26 2.82
N ALA A 168 9.70 6.75 3.32
CA ALA A 168 9.27 6.50 4.70
C ALA A 168 9.01 5.00 4.93
N ALA A 169 8.33 4.33 3.98
CA ALA A 169 8.11 2.90 4.06
C ALA A 169 9.44 2.12 4.06
N HIS A 170 10.40 2.52 3.24
CA HIS A 170 11.73 1.90 3.18
C HIS A 170 12.45 1.91 4.54
N VAL A 171 12.49 3.06 5.21
CA VAL A 171 13.09 3.19 6.55
C VAL A 171 12.30 2.40 7.60
N LEU A 172 10.97 2.44 7.53
CA LEU A 172 10.10 1.65 8.42
C LEU A 172 10.45 0.16 8.35
N TYR A 173 10.60 -0.39 7.14
CA TYR A 173 10.91 -1.81 6.98
C TYR A 173 12.31 -2.18 7.49
N HIS A 174 13.31 -1.32 7.30
CA HIS A 174 14.64 -1.51 7.92
C HIS A 174 14.56 -1.47 9.44
N ALA A 175 13.86 -0.48 10.01
CA ALA A 175 13.67 -0.38 11.45
C ALA A 175 12.95 -1.61 12.02
N SER A 176 11.92 -2.12 11.34
CA SER A 176 11.23 -3.35 11.70
C SER A 176 12.15 -4.57 11.65
N HIS A 177 12.93 -4.71 10.58
CA HIS A 177 13.90 -5.80 10.42
C HIS A 177 14.96 -5.79 11.53
N TYR A 178 15.60 -4.65 11.76
CA TYR A 178 16.59 -4.47 12.81
C TYR A 178 16.01 -4.76 14.19
N ASN A 179 14.77 -4.33 14.44
CA ASN A 179 14.09 -4.58 15.70
C ASN A 179 13.82 -6.07 15.96
N GLU A 180 13.44 -6.82 14.94
CA GLU A 180 13.21 -8.26 15.04
C GLU A 180 14.50 -9.01 15.37
N GLN A 181 15.60 -8.67 14.70
CA GLN A 181 16.87 -9.36 14.86
C GLN A 181 17.64 -8.94 16.13
N LEU A 182 17.53 -7.68 16.57
CA LEU A 182 18.25 -7.14 17.73
C LEU A 182 17.47 -7.21 19.06
N SER A 183 16.56 -8.17 19.18
CA SER A 183 15.82 -8.47 20.42
C SER A 183 14.82 -7.37 20.87
N LYS A 184 14.09 -6.76 19.93
CA LYS A 184 12.92 -5.88 20.18
C LYS A 184 13.20 -4.71 21.14
N ARG A 185 14.08 -3.79 20.74
CA ARG A 185 14.49 -2.66 21.58
C ARG A 185 13.45 -1.52 21.58
N PRO A 186 13.23 -0.82 22.72
CA PRO A 186 12.25 0.27 22.82
C PRO A 186 12.46 1.43 21.83
N LEU A 187 13.71 1.77 21.51
CA LEU A 187 14.02 2.88 20.59
C LEU A 187 13.56 2.59 19.16
N PHE A 188 13.75 1.37 18.67
CA PHE A 188 13.20 0.97 17.37
C PHE A 188 11.67 1.00 17.37
N LEU A 189 11.01 0.59 18.45
CA LEU A 189 9.54 0.68 18.54
C LEU A 189 9.05 2.12 18.45
N ALA A 190 9.77 3.08 19.03
CA ALA A 190 9.45 4.50 18.90
C ALA A 190 9.58 5.00 17.45
N VAL A 191 10.67 4.62 16.76
CA VAL A 191 10.89 4.93 15.33
C VAL A 191 9.78 4.31 14.48
N ILE A 192 9.54 3.00 14.63
CA ILE A 192 8.52 2.25 13.88
C ILE A 192 7.16 2.92 14.03
N LYS A 193 6.75 3.22 15.27
CA LYS A 193 5.46 3.86 15.54
C LYS A 193 5.35 5.23 14.84
N ARG A 194 6.39 6.06 14.95
CA ARG A 194 6.37 7.40 14.37
C ARG A 194 6.29 7.35 12.84
N TYR A 195 7.02 6.43 12.20
CA TYR A 195 6.94 6.22 10.76
C TYR A 195 5.58 5.66 10.31
N GLN A 196 4.97 4.75 11.08
CA GLN A 196 3.61 4.26 10.81
C GLN A 196 2.57 5.38 10.84
N GLU A 197 2.63 6.27 11.84
CA GLU A 197 1.76 7.45 11.94
C GLU A 197 1.96 8.36 10.72
N PHE A 198 3.22 8.73 10.43
CA PHE A 198 3.55 9.60 9.30
C PHE A 198 3.08 9.02 7.95
N ILE A 199 3.30 7.72 7.71
CA ILE A 199 2.84 7.03 6.51
C ILE A 199 1.32 7.07 6.42
N SER A 200 0.60 6.84 7.52
CA SER A 200 -0.87 6.89 7.54
C SER A 200 -1.38 8.29 7.20
N ASP A 201 -0.81 9.33 7.79
CA ASP A 201 -1.17 10.72 7.52
C ASP A 201 -0.89 11.09 6.06
N LEU A 202 0.25 10.65 5.53
CA LEU A 202 0.64 10.91 4.15
C LEU A 202 -0.27 10.21 3.14
N GLN A 203 -0.70 8.98 3.42
CA GLN A 203 -1.70 8.28 2.60
C GLN A 203 -3.01 9.08 2.54
N ILE A 204 -3.49 9.58 3.68
CA ILE A 204 -4.70 10.41 3.73
C ILE A 204 -4.52 11.70 2.92
N GLN A 205 -3.37 12.37 3.02
CA GLN A 205 -3.08 13.59 2.26
C GLN A 205 -3.08 13.34 0.75
N VAL A 206 -2.42 12.26 0.29
CA VAL A 206 -2.41 11.88 -1.13
C VAL A 206 -3.82 11.55 -1.62
N THR A 207 -4.56 10.73 -0.88
CA THR A 207 -5.94 10.38 -1.21
C THR A 207 -6.80 11.64 -1.34
N ASN A 208 -6.78 12.52 -0.33
CA ASN A 208 -7.57 13.75 -0.32
C ASN A 208 -7.20 14.68 -1.47
N TYR A 209 -5.90 14.82 -1.77
CA TYR A 209 -5.46 15.61 -2.91
C TYR A 209 -6.03 15.07 -4.22
N CYS A 210 -5.90 13.76 -4.47
CA CYS A 210 -6.39 13.12 -5.69
C CYS A 210 -7.91 13.25 -5.83
N VAL A 211 -8.66 13.01 -4.75
CA VAL A 211 -10.12 13.15 -4.72
C VAL A 211 -10.52 14.61 -4.98
N ASN A 212 -9.83 15.58 -4.38
CA ASN A 212 -10.10 17.00 -4.59
C ASN A 212 -9.83 17.44 -6.03
N VAL A 213 -8.74 16.98 -6.67
CA VAL A 213 -8.47 17.25 -8.08
C VAL A 213 -9.60 16.71 -8.96
N CYS A 214 -10.05 15.48 -8.71
CA CYS A 214 -11.20 14.92 -9.42
C CYS A 214 -12.45 15.79 -9.22
N ALA A 215 -12.81 16.07 -7.97
CA ALA A 215 -14.02 16.81 -7.59
C ALA A 215 -14.07 18.23 -8.14
N THR A 216 -12.95 18.95 -8.08
CA THR A 216 -12.89 20.39 -8.34
C THR A 216 -12.37 20.74 -9.73
N SER A 217 -11.67 19.84 -10.41
CA SER A 217 -11.04 20.13 -11.71
C SER A 217 -11.55 19.24 -12.83
N LEU A 218 -11.65 17.92 -12.60
CA LEU A 218 -12.05 16.99 -13.67
C LEU A 218 -13.56 16.90 -13.84
N PHE A 219 -14.27 17.01 -12.73
CA PHE A 219 -15.69 16.80 -12.65
C PHE A 219 -16.53 18.06 -12.88
N LEU A 220 -15.91 19.23 -13.03
CA LEU A 220 -16.58 20.51 -13.27
C LEU A 220 -16.66 20.88 -14.76
N ASP A 221 -16.99 19.91 -15.62
CA ASP A 221 -17.16 20.19 -17.05
C ASP A 221 -18.59 20.67 -17.37
N ALA A 222 -18.79 21.97 -17.58
CA ALA A 222 -20.12 22.53 -17.77
C ALA A 222 -20.87 21.95 -18.98
N GLU A 223 -20.17 21.61 -20.07
CA GLU A 223 -20.81 21.06 -21.27
C GLU A 223 -21.30 19.63 -21.07
N SER A 224 -20.50 18.76 -20.43
CA SER A 224 -20.94 17.39 -20.12
C SER A 224 -22.11 17.34 -19.15
N HIS A 225 -22.33 18.38 -18.34
CA HIS A 225 -23.37 18.36 -17.29
C HIS A 225 -24.61 19.22 -17.61
N HIS A 226 -24.77 19.69 -18.86
CA HIS A 226 -25.97 20.39 -19.31
C HIS A 226 -27.06 19.40 -19.74
N TRP A 227 -27.68 18.74 -18.75
CA TRP A 227 -28.61 17.62 -18.93
C TRP A 227 -29.97 17.99 -19.57
N ASP A 228 -30.34 19.26 -19.57
CA ASP A 228 -31.58 19.80 -20.13
C ASP A 228 -31.42 20.39 -21.53
N ASP A 229 -30.22 20.37 -22.12
CA ASP A 229 -29.97 20.95 -23.45
C ASP A 229 -30.70 20.17 -24.54
N ASN A 230 -31.44 20.90 -25.36
CA ASN A 230 -32.23 20.40 -26.49
C ASN A 230 -31.40 19.80 -27.64
N LYS A 231 -30.08 19.75 -27.55
CA LYS A 231 -29.19 19.03 -28.49
C LYS A 231 -28.75 17.68 -27.90
N ALA A 232 -28.53 16.70 -28.78
CA ALA A 232 -27.88 15.46 -28.37
C ALA A 232 -26.41 15.75 -27.98
N PHE A 233 -25.88 15.02 -26.99
CA PHE A 233 -24.47 15.17 -26.61
C PHE A 233 -23.56 14.61 -27.71
N TYR A 234 -22.85 15.49 -28.41
CA TYR A 234 -21.87 15.12 -29.45
C TYR A 234 -22.37 13.98 -30.37
N GLU A 235 -23.64 14.06 -30.76
CA GLU A 235 -24.31 13.09 -31.65
C GLU A 235 -24.23 11.60 -31.22
N GLY A 236 -23.92 11.34 -29.94
CA GLY A 236 -23.76 10.00 -29.39
C GLY A 236 -22.41 9.34 -29.69
N GLU A 237 -21.43 10.07 -30.23
CA GLU A 237 -20.14 9.52 -30.66
C GLU A 237 -19.15 9.28 -29.52
N ARG A 238 -19.33 9.95 -28.36
CA ARG A 238 -18.37 9.88 -27.26
C ARG A 238 -19.02 10.05 -25.88
N CYS A 239 -18.36 9.49 -24.85
CA CYS A 239 -18.68 9.77 -23.45
C CYS A 239 -18.24 11.18 -23.05
N SER A 240 -18.79 11.65 -21.93
CA SER A 240 -18.48 12.92 -21.29
C SER A 240 -16.99 13.10 -21.06
N PHE A 241 -16.50 14.30 -21.32
CA PHE A 241 -15.07 14.61 -21.21
C PHE A 241 -14.55 14.40 -19.79
N SER A 242 -15.36 14.72 -18.78
CA SER A 242 -15.06 14.49 -17.37
C SER A 242 -14.76 13.02 -17.05
N ILE A 243 -15.45 12.07 -17.71
CA ILE A 243 -15.25 10.63 -17.52
C ILE A 243 -13.96 10.17 -18.20
N GLN A 244 -13.67 10.67 -19.40
CA GLN A 244 -12.40 10.39 -20.09
C GLN A 244 -11.22 10.88 -19.27
N MET A 245 -11.28 12.12 -18.76
CA MET A 245 -10.22 12.70 -17.95
C MET A 245 -10.04 12.00 -16.61
N TRP A 246 -11.13 11.58 -15.97
CA TRP A 246 -11.08 10.76 -14.77
C TRP A 246 -10.39 9.41 -15.03
N HIS A 247 -10.72 8.73 -16.12
CA HIS A 247 -10.03 7.49 -16.52
C HIS A 247 -8.53 7.71 -16.71
N TYR A 248 -8.13 8.76 -17.43
CA TYR A 248 -6.70 9.07 -17.63
C TYR A 248 -6.01 9.39 -16.31
N PHE A 249 -6.66 10.16 -15.43
CA PHE A 249 -6.13 10.49 -14.12
C PHE A 249 -5.91 9.24 -13.26
N CYS A 250 -6.93 8.39 -13.11
CA CYS A 250 -6.83 7.13 -12.37
C CYS A 250 -5.79 6.18 -12.97
N SER A 251 -5.69 6.11 -14.30
CA SER A 251 -4.69 5.30 -14.99
C SER A 251 -3.26 5.79 -14.72
N GLY A 252 -3.03 7.10 -14.77
CA GLY A 252 -1.76 7.73 -14.44
C GLY A 252 -1.38 7.52 -12.97
N LEU A 253 -2.34 7.73 -12.05
CA LEU A 253 -2.14 7.49 -10.62
C LEU A 253 -1.77 6.02 -10.35
N ARG A 254 -2.49 5.07 -10.95
CA ARG A 254 -2.17 3.64 -10.86
C ARG A 254 -0.74 3.37 -11.34
N HIS A 255 -0.36 3.92 -12.49
CA HIS A 255 0.99 3.73 -13.01
C HIS A 255 2.06 4.24 -12.05
N ASP A 256 1.89 5.45 -11.53
CA ASP A 256 2.86 6.06 -10.61
C ASP A 256 2.95 5.30 -9.29
N LEU A 257 1.81 4.90 -8.71
CA LEU A 257 1.77 4.12 -7.48
C LEU A 257 2.53 2.79 -7.65
N TRP A 258 2.26 2.04 -8.72
CA TRP A 258 2.94 0.76 -8.96
C TRP A 258 4.38 0.92 -9.43
N THR A 259 4.84 2.12 -9.79
CA THR A 259 6.21 2.36 -10.24
C THR A 259 7.11 2.88 -9.12
N ILE A 260 6.53 3.50 -8.08
CA ILE A 260 7.28 4.21 -7.04
C ILE A 260 7.11 3.51 -5.69
N VAL A 261 5.87 3.38 -5.22
CA VAL A 261 5.58 2.98 -3.83
C VAL A 261 5.51 1.45 -3.67
N PRO A 262 5.66 0.93 -2.44
CA PRO A 262 5.35 -0.46 -2.14
C PRO A 262 3.89 -0.82 -2.50
N PRO A 263 3.62 -2.02 -3.06
CA PRO A 263 2.28 -2.45 -3.43
C PRO A 263 1.23 -2.31 -2.31
N ILE A 264 1.58 -2.59 -1.06
CA ILE A 264 0.65 -2.44 0.08
C ILE A 264 0.14 -1.01 0.25
N HIS A 265 1.02 -0.02 0.07
CA HIS A 265 0.65 1.39 0.18
C HIS A 265 -0.05 1.87 -1.10
N GLY A 266 0.40 1.39 -2.26
CA GLY A 266 -0.21 1.67 -3.56
C GLY A 266 -1.66 1.19 -3.62
N HIS A 267 -1.93 -0.05 -3.20
CA HIS A 267 -3.28 -0.61 -3.16
C HIS A 267 -4.19 0.21 -2.26
N LYS A 268 -3.75 0.54 -1.03
CA LYS A 268 -4.56 1.30 -0.08
C LYS A 268 -4.96 2.67 -0.67
N VAL A 269 -3.99 3.46 -1.11
CA VAL A 269 -4.25 4.80 -1.69
C VAL A 269 -5.15 4.68 -2.92
N PHE A 270 -4.85 3.77 -3.85
CA PHE A 270 -5.63 3.63 -5.08
C PHE A 270 -7.08 3.20 -4.81
N SER A 271 -7.28 2.26 -3.88
CA SER A 271 -8.62 1.79 -3.49
C SER A 271 -9.48 2.90 -2.89
N GLU A 272 -8.92 3.72 -2.00
CA GLU A 272 -9.63 4.85 -1.39
C GLU A 272 -9.95 5.94 -2.41
N VAL A 273 -9.00 6.29 -3.29
CA VAL A 273 -9.24 7.27 -4.36
C VAL A 273 -10.32 6.78 -5.32
N LEU A 274 -10.27 5.50 -5.73
CA LEU A 274 -11.26 4.93 -6.63
C LEU A 274 -12.65 4.92 -5.98
N GLU A 275 -12.76 4.46 -4.74
CA GLU A 275 -14.02 4.41 -3.99
C GLU A 275 -14.64 5.81 -3.84
N GLN A 276 -13.87 6.79 -3.35
CA GLN A 276 -14.40 8.13 -3.11
C GLN A 276 -14.75 8.87 -4.40
N THR A 277 -13.93 8.75 -5.45
CA THR A 277 -14.25 9.40 -6.74
C THR A 277 -15.43 8.73 -7.45
N LEU A 278 -15.57 7.42 -7.31
CA LEU A 278 -16.75 6.69 -7.78
C LEU A 278 -18.00 7.08 -6.99
N ALA A 279 -17.89 7.32 -5.68
CA ALA A 279 -19.00 7.82 -4.86
C ALA A 279 -19.47 9.21 -5.32
N LEU A 280 -18.53 10.11 -5.65
CA LEU A 280 -18.85 11.42 -6.23
C LEU A 280 -19.57 11.32 -7.58
N LEU A 281 -19.11 10.41 -8.46
CA LEU A 281 -19.77 10.15 -9.74
C LEU A 281 -21.17 9.57 -9.52
N THR A 282 -21.31 8.56 -8.67
CA THR A 282 -22.59 7.93 -8.31
C THR A 282 -23.57 8.97 -7.79
N PHE A 283 -23.14 9.80 -6.84
CA PHE A 283 -23.94 10.90 -6.33
C PHE A 283 -24.35 11.85 -7.46
N ARG A 284 -23.41 12.30 -8.29
CA ARG A 284 -23.72 13.21 -9.40
C ARG A 284 -24.78 12.64 -10.34
N TYR A 285 -24.57 11.43 -10.86
CA TYR A 285 -25.51 10.79 -11.80
C TYR A 285 -26.86 10.51 -11.14
N SER A 286 -26.93 10.25 -9.83
CA SER A 286 -28.21 10.05 -9.14
C SER A 286 -29.08 11.32 -9.08
N GLN A 287 -28.49 12.50 -9.26
CA GLN A 287 -29.18 13.79 -9.15
C GLN A 287 -29.52 14.44 -10.50
N VAL A 288 -29.13 13.81 -11.63
CA VAL A 288 -29.33 14.41 -12.95
C VAL A 288 -30.78 14.27 -13.41
N HIS A 289 -31.26 15.27 -14.14
CA HIS A 289 -32.61 15.32 -14.73
C HIS A 289 -32.48 15.44 -16.25
N PRO A 290 -32.16 14.33 -16.94
CA PRO A 290 -31.88 14.36 -18.37
C PRO A 290 -33.16 14.58 -19.16
N ASN A 291 -33.09 15.39 -20.20
CA ASN A 291 -34.09 15.29 -21.25
C ASN A 291 -33.86 14.03 -22.10
N TYR A 292 -34.85 13.69 -22.94
CA TYR A 292 -34.79 12.48 -23.78
C TYR A 292 -33.57 12.42 -24.72
N LYS A 293 -33.07 13.59 -25.17
CA LYS A 293 -31.88 13.69 -26.05
C LYS A 293 -30.57 13.42 -25.31
N ARG A 294 -30.56 13.52 -23.97
CA ARG A 294 -29.40 13.26 -23.11
C ARG A 294 -29.40 11.85 -22.50
N ALA A 295 -30.49 11.09 -22.61
CA ALA A 295 -30.56 9.71 -22.09
C ALA A 295 -29.46 8.78 -22.65
N ALA A 296 -29.07 8.97 -23.92
CA ALA A 296 -27.96 8.21 -24.53
C ALA A 296 -26.60 8.52 -23.89
N GLN A 297 -26.36 9.79 -23.52
CA GLN A 297 -25.15 10.23 -22.84
C GLN A 297 -25.00 9.52 -21.48
N ILE A 298 -26.07 9.44 -20.68
CA ILE A 298 -26.04 8.74 -19.39
C ILE A 298 -25.66 7.27 -19.56
N ARG A 299 -26.23 6.58 -20.56
CA ARG A 299 -25.90 5.18 -20.82
C ARG A 299 -24.43 5.01 -21.16
N ILE A 300 -23.93 5.83 -22.08
CA ILE A 300 -22.53 5.78 -22.53
C ILE A 300 -21.58 6.10 -21.36
N ASP A 301 -21.89 7.12 -20.56
CA ASP A 301 -21.06 7.54 -19.45
C ASP A 301 -21.00 6.50 -18.33
N VAL A 302 -22.15 5.98 -17.91
CA VAL A 302 -22.19 4.96 -16.86
C VAL A 302 -21.53 3.68 -17.32
N LEU A 303 -21.77 3.22 -18.56
CA LEU A 303 -21.05 2.08 -19.12
C LEU A 303 -19.53 2.32 -19.12
N ALA A 304 -19.07 3.50 -19.56
CA ALA A 304 -17.66 3.85 -19.55
C ALA A 304 -17.07 3.83 -18.14
N ILE A 305 -17.77 4.38 -17.14
CA ILE A 305 -17.36 4.35 -15.74
C ILE A 305 -17.19 2.90 -15.28
N LEU A 306 -18.19 2.06 -15.50
CA LEU A 306 -18.16 0.69 -15.01
C LEU A 306 -17.05 -0.15 -15.69
N CYS A 307 -16.84 0.00 -17.01
CA CYS A 307 -15.71 -0.63 -17.71
C CYS A 307 -14.36 -0.15 -17.17
N CYS A 308 -14.23 1.13 -16.81
CA CYS A 308 -13.03 1.64 -16.17
C CYS A 308 -12.82 1.00 -14.80
N VAL A 309 -13.87 0.91 -13.98
CA VAL A 309 -13.80 0.29 -12.64
C VAL A 309 -13.43 -1.19 -12.75
N GLU A 310 -14.01 -1.94 -13.68
CA GLU A 310 -13.62 -3.33 -13.97
C GLU A 310 -12.11 -3.44 -14.22
N ASN A 311 -11.54 -2.56 -15.05
CA ASN A 311 -10.11 -2.55 -15.31
C ASN A 311 -9.26 -2.22 -14.06
N PHE A 312 -9.75 -1.31 -13.22
CA PHE A 312 -9.03 -0.86 -12.03
C PHE A 312 -9.13 -1.83 -10.85
N LEU A 313 -10.19 -2.63 -10.78
CA LEU A 313 -10.40 -3.59 -9.69
C LEU A 313 -9.26 -4.62 -9.59
N TRP A 314 -8.65 -5.00 -10.70
CA TRP A 314 -7.45 -5.86 -10.72
C TRP A 314 -6.25 -5.29 -9.95
N SER A 315 -6.22 -3.99 -9.74
CA SER A 315 -5.19 -3.28 -8.98
C SER A 315 -5.62 -3.00 -7.53
N VAL A 316 -6.92 -3.02 -7.26
CA VAL A 316 -7.48 -2.82 -5.93
C VAL A 316 -7.54 -4.14 -5.15
N CYS A 317 -7.96 -5.22 -5.81
CA CYS A 317 -8.06 -6.55 -5.22
C CYS A 317 -6.69 -7.23 -5.17
N THR A 318 -6.38 -7.88 -4.06
CA THR A 318 -5.15 -8.66 -3.88
C THR A 318 -5.25 -10.09 -4.41
N SER A 319 -6.46 -10.55 -4.71
CA SER A 319 -6.75 -11.86 -5.31
C SER A 319 -8.05 -11.86 -6.09
N VAL A 320 -8.21 -12.83 -7.00
CA VAL A 320 -9.48 -13.08 -7.72
C VAL A 320 -10.61 -13.41 -6.74
N GLN A 321 -10.29 -14.11 -5.65
CA GLN A 321 -11.28 -14.43 -4.64
C GLN A 321 -11.82 -13.17 -3.96
N GLU A 322 -10.97 -12.17 -3.70
CA GLU A 322 -11.39 -10.89 -3.10
C GLU A 322 -12.28 -10.07 -4.04
N LEU A 323 -12.06 -10.20 -5.36
CA LEU A 323 -12.89 -9.59 -6.39
C LEU A 323 -14.28 -10.24 -6.48
N LEU A 324 -14.34 -11.57 -6.40
CA LEU A 324 -15.57 -12.35 -6.61
C LEU A 324 -16.35 -12.64 -5.32
N THR A 325 -15.67 -12.69 -4.18
CA THR A 325 -16.27 -13.06 -2.90
C THR A 325 -16.54 -11.81 -2.09
N ILE A 326 -17.74 -11.29 -2.23
CA ILE A 326 -18.13 -10.05 -1.58
C ILE A 326 -18.52 -10.35 -0.14
N THR A 327 -17.65 -9.97 0.78
CA THR A 327 -17.96 -10.00 2.21
C THR A 327 -18.76 -8.76 2.57
N HIS A 328 -19.90 -8.94 3.26
CA HIS A 328 -20.70 -7.84 3.81
C HIS A 328 -19.95 -7.15 4.94
N ASN A 329 -18.98 -6.33 4.58
CA ASN A 329 -18.25 -5.48 5.50
C ASN A 329 -18.35 -4.04 4.98
N PRO A 330 -19.12 -3.17 5.65
CA PRO A 330 -19.30 -1.79 5.21
C PRO A 330 -18.01 -0.97 5.24
N ASN A 331 -16.98 -1.44 5.95
CA ASN A 331 -15.67 -0.81 5.99
C ASN A 331 -14.72 -1.28 4.87
N ASN A 332 -15.09 -2.32 4.11
CA ASN A 332 -14.28 -2.81 3.01
C ASN A 332 -14.47 -1.91 1.77
N PRO A 333 -13.41 -1.26 1.24
CA PRO A 333 -13.53 -0.41 0.06
C PRO A 333 -14.02 -1.17 -1.17
N ILE A 334 -13.69 -2.45 -1.31
CA ILE A 334 -14.12 -3.29 -2.44
C ILE A 334 -15.64 -3.47 -2.41
N PHE A 335 -16.20 -3.82 -1.25
CA PHE A 335 -17.65 -3.91 -1.05
C PHE A 335 -18.35 -2.61 -1.45
N LYS A 336 -17.82 -1.45 -1.00
CA LYS A 336 -18.35 -0.14 -1.38
C LYS A 336 -18.29 0.10 -2.88
N ILE A 337 -17.18 -0.23 -3.54
CA ILE A 337 -17.00 -0.07 -4.98
C ILE A 337 -18.05 -0.88 -5.75
N HIS A 338 -18.28 -2.15 -5.39
CA HIS A 338 -19.33 -2.97 -6.02
C HIS A 338 -20.73 -2.36 -5.82
N ASN A 339 -21.05 -1.89 -4.61
CA ASN A 339 -22.34 -1.23 -4.34
C ASN A 339 -22.54 0.06 -5.13
N LEU A 340 -21.49 0.88 -5.24
CA LEU A 340 -21.53 2.10 -6.04
C LEU A 340 -21.73 1.78 -7.53
N CYS A 341 -21.09 0.72 -8.04
CA CYS A 341 -21.30 0.25 -9.42
C CYS A 341 -22.75 -0.23 -9.66
N ASN A 342 -23.32 -1.02 -8.74
CA ASN A 342 -24.72 -1.44 -8.83
C ASN A 342 -25.67 -0.24 -8.74
N SER A 343 -25.35 0.75 -7.90
CA SER A 343 -26.12 1.99 -7.77
C SER A 343 -26.09 2.79 -9.07
N LEU A 344 -24.91 2.97 -9.68
CA LEU A 344 -24.76 3.62 -10.99
C LEU A 344 -25.53 2.90 -12.08
N LEU A 345 -25.44 1.57 -12.14
CA LEU A 345 -26.18 0.76 -13.09
C LEU A 345 -27.69 0.94 -12.93
N THR A 346 -28.17 0.93 -11.68
CA THR A 346 -29.59 1.18 -11.36
C THR A 346 -30.00 2.59 -11.78
N THR A 347 -29.19 3.60 -11.47
CA THR A 347 -29.42 4.99 -11.91
C THR A 347 -29.52 5.09 -13.43
N MET A 348 -28.62 4.45 -14.17
CA MET A 348 -28.67 4.41 -15.64
C MET A 348 -29.96 3.76 -16.14
N ILE A 349 -30.37 2.62 -15.56
CA ILE A 349 -31.60 1.91 -15.95
C ILE A 349 -32.82 2.82 -15.73
N VAL A 350 -32.95 3.41 -14.53
CA VAL A 350 -34.09 4.26 -14.17
C VAL A 350 -34.17 5.52 -15.03
N LEU A 351 -33.04 6.18 -15.28
CA LEU A 351 -33.03 7.45 -16.03
C LEU A 351 -33.13 7.28 -17.54
N SER A 352 -32.84 6.10 -18.08
CA SER A 352 -32.77 5.88 -19.53
C SER A 352 -33.80 4.89 -20.08
N ALA A 353 -34.53 4.18 -19.22
CA ALA A 353 -35.60 3.27 -19.64
C ALA A 353 -36.85 4.04 -20.10
N PRO A 354 -37.60 3.52 -21.09
CA PRO A 354 -38.91 4.08 -21.43
C PRO A 354 -39.86 3.94 -20.24
N LEU A 355 -40.66 4.98 -19.98
CA LEU A 355 -41.55 5.07 -18.82
C LEU A 355 -42.54 3.90 -18.73
N ASP A 356 -43.02 3.41 -19.88
CA ASP A 356 -43.95 2.28 -19.94
C ASP A 356 -43.34 1.01 -19.37
N TYR A 357 -42.07 0.73 -19.66
CA TYR A 357 -41.36 -0.43 -19.14
C TYR A 357 -41.15 -0.32 -17.63
N LEU A 358 -40.72 0.85 -17.14
CA LEU A 358 -40.56 1.07 -15.69
C LEU A 358 -41.87 0.87 -14.94
N THR A 359 -42.97 1.43 -15.47
CA THR A 359 -44.29 1.33 -14.85
C THR A 359 -44.79 -0.11 -14.81
N GLN A 360 -44.57 -0.89 -15.87
CA GLN A 360 -44.94 -2.31 -15.91
C GLN A 360 -44.12 -3.13 -14.92
N THR A 361 -42.80 -2.94 -14.88
CA THR A 361 -41.91 -3.64 -13.95
C THR A 361 -42.26 -3.32 -12.50
N MET A 362 -42.45 -2.04 -12.15
CA MET A 362 -42.82 -1.65 -10.79
C MET A 362 -44.18 -2.24 -10.35
N LYS A 363 -45.17 -2.28 -11.25
CA LYS A 363 -46.46 -2.92 -10.98
C LYS A 363 -46.31 -4.42 -10.73
N LYS A 364 -45.46 -5.10 -11.49
CA LYS A 364 -45.18 -6.53 -11.32
C LYS A 364 -44.49 -6.81 -9.98
N THR A 365 -43.43 -6.07 -9.66
CA THR A 365 -42.71 -6.21 -8.39
C THR A 365 -43.61 -5.92 -7.18
N LEU A 366 -44.45 -4.88 -7.24
CA LEU A 366 -45.40 -4.56 -6.18
C LEU A 366 -46.45 -5.67 -5.98
N ALA A 367 -46.87 -6.35 -7.05
CA ALA A 367 -47.78 -7.48 -6.98
C ALA A 367 -47.12 -8.72 -6.34
N GLU A 368 -45.81 -8.90 -6.54
CA GLU A 368 -45.01 -10.01 -5.99
C GLU A 368 -44.67 -9.83 -4.49
N PHE A 369 -44.54 -8.59 -4.00
CA PHE A 369 -44.34 -8.27 -2.58
C PHE A 369 -45.49 -8.72 -1.64
N HIS A 370 -46.64 -9.12 -2.20
CA HIS A 370 -47.74 -9.70 -1.43
C HIS A 370 -47.56 -11.20 -1.12
N SER A 371 -46.42 -11.79 -1.49
CA SER A 371 -45.99 -13.15 -1.12
C SER A 371 -44.79 -13.09 -0.17
N ASP A 372 -44.66 -14.07 0.74
CA ASP A 372 -43.76 -14.05 1.91
C ASP A 372 -42.35 -13.44 1.67
N PRO A 373 -41.86 -12.52 2.52
CA PRO A 373 -40.56 -11.86 2.35
C PRO A 373 -39.34 -12.77 2.56
N SER A 374 -39.53 -14.05 2.85
CA SER A 374 -38.51 -14.92 3.45
C SER A 374 -37.45 -15.44 2.46
N GLU A 375 -37.59 -15.24 1.15
CA GLU A 375 -36.61 -15.68 0.13
C GLU A 375 -36.10 -14.56 -0.77
N ALA A 376 -36.54 -13.31 -0.56
CA ALA A 376 -36.16 -12.19 -1.41
C ALA A 376 -34.78 -11.64 -1.02
N ALA A 377 -33.87 -11.69 -2.00
CA ALA A 377 -32.57 -11.03 -2.05
C ALA A 377 -31.43 -11.70 -1.26
N SER A 378 -30.93 -12.82 -1.80
CA SER A 378 -29.48 -12.87 -1.98
C SER A 378 -29.13 -11.73 -2.93
N GLU A 379 -28.76 -10.56 -2.40
CA GLU A 379 -28.31 -9.42 -3.21
C GLU A 379 -27.12 -9.90 -4.06
N ASP A 380 -27.34 -10.03 -5.37
CA ASP A 380 -26.28 -10.41 -6.29
C ASP A 380 -25.38 -9.19 -6.54
N PHE A 381 -24.43 -8.98 -5.64
CA PHE A 381 -23.54 -7.82 -5.66
C PHE A 381 -22.64 -7.74 -6.91
N LEU A 382 -22.57 -8.82 -7.68
CA LEU A 382 -21.82 -8.91 -8.94
C LEU A 382 -22.67 -8.59 -10.17
N PHE A 383 -23.94 -8.20 -10.01
CA PHE A 383 -24.86 -7.93 -11.13
C PHE A 383 -24.27 -6.98 -12.18
N TRP A 384 -23.58 -5.92 -11.75
CA TRP A 384 -22.94 -4.99 -12.69
C TRP A 384 -21.80 -5.61 -13.51
N LEU A 385 -21.06 -6.57 -12.96
CA LEU A 385 -20.01 -7.30 -13.69
C LEU A 385 -20.63 -8.26 -14.70
N THR A 386 -21.67 -8.99 -14.30
CA THR A 386 -22.45 -9.85 -15.20
C THR A 386 -23.06 -9.05 -16.35
N PHE A 387 -23.51 -7.82 -16.08
CA PHE A 387 -24.09 -6.94 -17.09
C PHE A 387 -23.07 -6.49 -18.15
N ILE A 388 -21.84 -6.18 -17.75
CA ILE A 388 -20.79 -5.67 -18.67
C ILE A 388 -20.11 -6.81 -19.41
N ASN A 389 -19.87 -7.92 -18.72
CA ASN A 389 -19.08 -9.02 -19.23
C ASN A 389 -19.73 -10.37 -18.90
N PRO A 390 -20.87 -10.68 -19.56
CA PRO A 390 -21.65 -11.90 -19.26
C PRO A 390 -20.86 -13.19 -19.54
N ASP A 391 -19.90 -13.14 -20.48
CA ASP A 391 -19.07 -14.29 -20.82
C ASP A 391 -18.06 -14.63 -19.71
N LEU A 392 -17.52 -13.62 -19.02
CA LEU A 392 -16.54 -13.80 -17.94
C LEU A 392 -17.18 -14.02 -16.57
N PHE A 393 -18.37 -13.48 -16.32
CA PHE A 393 -19.08 -13.61 -15.04
C PHE A 393 -20.45 -14.30 -15.21
N PRO A 394 -20.47 -15.61 -15.51
CA PRO A 394 -21.72 -16.35 -15.69
C PRO A 394 -22.37 -16.74 -14.34
N SER A 395 -23.11 -15.81 -13.72
CA SER A 395 -24.10 -16.05 -12.64
C SER A 395 -24.88 -14.75 -12.35
N LEU A 396 -26.21 -14.65 -12.16
CA LEU A 396 -27.37 -15.54 -12.38
C LEU A 396 -28.36 -14.82 -13.34
N SER A 397 -28.24 -15.01 -14.66
CA SER A 397 -29.36 -14.70 -15.56
C SER A 397 -30.38 -15.86 -15.51
N LYS A 398 -31.27 -15.85 -14.51
CA LYS A 398 -32.53 -16.59 -14.55
C LYS A 398 -33.68 -15.66 -14.27
#